data_AF-A0AAU1AQ87-F1
#
_entry.id   AF-A0AAU1AQ87-F1
#
_cell.length_a   1.000
_cell.length_b   1.000
_cell.length_c   1.000
_cell.angle_alpha   90.00
_cell.angle_beta   90.00
_cell.angle_gamma   90.00
#
_symmetry.space_group_name_H-M   'P 1'
#
loop_
_entity.id
_entity.type
_entity.pdbx_description
1 polymer ?
#
loop_
_entity_poly.entity_id
_entity_poly.type
_entity_poly.pdbx_seq_one_letter_code
_entity_poly.pdbx_strand_id
1 'polypeptide(L)'
;MNEIATVIPMASSRRARDAEQLLRLYLAEAVAPYAPVQIDVRGELSILISPIVEPYRGELVLLDGMHRCLAALREGLDSITVAVARPEHAPPPAGPRLALGEVLYSPPAEDPPPVFDGRGYANYRPGALFVAAAVELLTQGSCPFATRKDQSRVR
;
A
#
# COMPACT_ATOMS: atom_id res chain seq x y z
N MET A 1 19.10 3.15 -2.77
CA MET A 1 17.69 3.19 -2.31
C MET A 1 16.96 2.14 -3.11
N ASN A 2 16.18 1.24 -2.50
CA ASN A 2 15.52 0.19 -3.27
C ASN A 2 14.33 0.80 -4.01
N GLU A 3 14.37 0.77 -5.33
CA GLU A 3 13.27 1.25 -6.17
C GLU A 3 12.08 0.27 -6.09
N ILE A 4 10.86 0.84 -6.08
CA ILE A 4 9.61 0.07 -6.11
C ILE A 4 9.22 -0.15 -7.57
N ALA A 5 9.05 -1.41 -7.96
CA ALA A 5 8.56 -1.84 -9.27
C ALA A 5 7.14 -2.41 -9.17
N THR A 6 6.40 -2.39 -10.29
CA THR A 6 5.07 -3.00 -10.40
C THR A 6 4.96 -3.83 -11.68
N VAL A 7 4.09 -4.84 -11.67
CA VAL A 7 3.71 -5.58 -12.90
C VAL A 7 2.39 -5.09 -13.48
N ILE A 8 1.75 -4.11 -12.83
CA ILE A 8 0.45 -3.58 -13.23
C ILE A 8 0.68 -2.29 -14.03
N PRO A 9 0.36 -2.28 -15.35
CA PRO A 9 0.68 -1.15 -16.22
C PRO A 9 -0.32 0.00 -16.12
N MET A 10 -1.44 -0.19 -15.42
CA MET A 10 -2.54 0.77 -15.42
C MET A 10 -3.20 0.94 -14.05
N ALA A 11 -3.41 2.18 -13.65
CA ALA A 11 -4.06 2.56 -12.40
C ALA A 11 -5.35 3.33 -12.65
N SER A 12 -6.40 3.04 -11.87
CA SER A 12 -7.62 3.85 -11.85
C SER A 12 -7.36 5.30 -11.40
N SER A 13 -7.78 6.28 -12.21
CA SER A 13 -7.72 7.71 -11.86
C SER A 13 -8.52 8.08 -10.61
N ARG A 14 -9.66 7.43 -10.35
CA ARG A 14 -10.48 7.68 -9.15
C ARG A 14 -9.73 7.26 -7.88
N ARG A 15 -9.23 6.02 -7.86
CA ARG A 15 -8.48 5.49 -6.72
C ARG A 15 -7.18 6.24 -6.47
N ALA A 16 -6.56 6.78 -7.52
CA ALA A 16 -5.42 7.67 -7.39
C ALA A 16 -5.77 8.93 -6.60
N ARG A 17 -6.90 9.59 -6.92
CA ARG A 17 -7.39 10.74 -6.14
C ARG A 17 -7.70 10.38 -4.69
N ASP A 18 -8.33 9.24 -4.44
CA ASP A 18 -8.61 8.78 -3.07
C ASP A 18 -7.29 8.57 -2.29
N ALA A 19 -6.27 8.02 -2.94
CA ALA A 19 -4.94 7.80 -2.34
C ALA A 19 -4.17 9.11 -2.09
N GLU A 20 -4.32 10.12 -2.95
CA GLU A 20 -3.80 11.48 -2.75
C GLU A 20 -4.47 12.16 -1.55
N GLN A 21 -5.79 12.04 -1.42
CA GLN A 21 -6.51 12.57 -0.26
C GLN A 21 -6.04 11.90 1.04
N LEU A 22 -5.87 10.58 1.04
CA LEU A 22 -5.32 9.86 2.16
C LEU A 22 -3.91 10.35 2.51
N LEU A 23 -3.04 10.54 1.51
CA LEU A 23 -1.68 11.05 1.74
C LEU A 23 -1.68 12.41 2.43
N ARG A 24 -2.56 13.32 1.99
CA ARG A 24 -2.70 14.64 2.61
C ARG A 24 -3.08 14.56 4.09
N LEU A 25 -3.88 13.58 4.49
CA LEU A 25 -4.21 13.35 5.90
C LEU A 25 -2.96 12.95 6.71
N TYR A 26 -2.13 12.03 6.18
CA TYR A 26 -0.87 11.66 6.84
C TYR A 26 0.05 12.87 7.02
N LEU A 27 0.23 13.65 5.96
CA LEU A 27 1.10 14.83 5.97
C LEU A 27 0.57 15.91 6.93
N ALA A 28 -0.74 16.13 6.97
CA ALA A 28 -1.37 17.09 7.88
C ALA A 28 -1.19 16.70 9.35
N GLU A 29 -1.24 15.41 9.67
CA GLU A 29 -1.04 14.88 11.02
C GLU A 29 0.45 14.69 11.39
N ALA A 30 1.38 15.12 10.53
CA ALA A 30 2.82 14.92 10.68
C ALA A 30 3.22 13.44 10.92
N VAL A 31 2.45 12.52 10.37
CA VAL A 31 2.72 11.07 10.41
C VAL A 31 3.54 10.70 9.17
N ALA A 32 4.51 9.80 9.33
CA ALA A 32 5.28 9.29 8.21
C ALA A 32 4.34 8.71 7.12
N PRO A 33 4.49 9.09 5.84
CA PRO A 33 3.57 8.69 4.78
C PRO A 33 3.30 7.19 4.75
N TYR A 34 2.02 6.85 4.89
CA TYR A 34 1.49 5.49 4.92
C TYR A 34 2.09 4.57 5.99
N ALA A 35 2.64 5.11 7.08
CA ALA A 35 2.93 4.31 8.26
C ALA A 35 1.66 3.59 8.75
N PRO A 36 1.75 2.38 9.32
CA PRO A 36 0.57 1.71 9.84
C PRO A 36 -0.09 2.56 10.93
N VAL A 37 -1.38 2.84 10.80
CA VAL A 37 -2.14 3.60 11.80
C VAL A 37 -3.38 2.83 12.22
N GLN A 38 -3.63 2.85 13.52
CA GLN A 38 -4.85 2.33 14.10
C GLN A 38 -5.91 3.43 14.07
N ILE A 39 -7.10 3.11 13.56
CA ILE A 39 -8.23 4.01 13.45
C ILE A 39 -9.46 3.37 14.08
N ASP A 40 -10.30 4.19 14.69
CA ASP A 40 -11.63 3.77 15.13
C ASP A 40 -12.64 4.12 14.03
N VAL A 41 -13.28 3.10 13.46
CA VAL A 41 -14.32 3.26 12.47
C VAL A 41 -15.63 2.74 13.07
N ARG A 42 -16.50 3.67 13.49
CA ARG A 42 -17.84 3.36 14.04
C ARG A 42 -17.80 2.44 15.26
N GLY A 43 -16.79 2.58 16.12
CA GLY A 43 -16.62 1.75 17.31
C GLY A 43 -15.88 0.44 17.06
N GLU A 44 -15.45 0.17 15.81
CA GLU A 44 -14.62 -0.97 15.47
C GLU A 44 -13.17 -0.54 15.23
N LEU A 45 -12.26 -1.19 15.95
CA LEU A 45 -10.83 -0.95 15.81
C LEU A 45 -10.33 -1.52 14.49
N SER A 46 -9.85 -0.64 13.62
CA SER A 46 -9.30 -0.99 12.31
C SER A 46 -7.85 -0.53 12.19
N ILE A 47 -7.09 -1.20 11.33
CA ILE A 47 -5.70 -0.82 11.02
C ILE A 47 -5.61 -0.49 9.54
N LEU A 48 -5.13 0.72 9.23
CA LEU A 48 -4.67 1.05 7.90
C LEU A 48 -3.24 0.53 7.75
N ILE A 49 -3.07 -0.53 6.97
CA ILE A 49 -1.75 -1.09 6.67
C ILE A 49 -1.03 -0.29 5.59
N SER A 50 0.29 -0.25 5.60
CA SER A 50 1.12 0.34 4.53
C SER A 50 0.94 -0.35 3.17
N PRO A 51 1.39 0.22 2.04
CA PRO A 51 1.57 -0.53 0.80
C PRO A 51 2.41 -1.79 1.04
N ILE A 52 2.07 -2.88 0.36
CA ILE A 52 2.72 -4.17 0.54
C ILE A 52 3.64 -4.42 -0.63
N VAL A 53 4.90 -4.73 -0.33
CA VAL A 53 5.93 -5.09 -1.30
C VAL A 53 6.54 -6.44 -0.98
N GLU A 54 7.11 -7.09 -1.98
CA GLU A 54 7.89 -8.31 -1.87
C GLU A 54 9.29 -8.08 -2.45
N PRO A 55 10.38 -8.50 -1.76
CA PRO A 55 11.72 -8.44 -2.33
C PRO A 55 11.90 -9.44 -3.47
N TYR A 56 12.35 -8.98 -4.64
CA TYR A 56 12.70 -9.86 -5.75
C TYR A 56 13.97 -9.36 -6.47
N ARG A 57 15.02 -10.18 -6.46
CA ARG A 57 16.30 -9.92 -7.16
C ARG A 57 16.91 -8.51 -6.91
N GLY A 58 16.80 -8.00 -5.68
CA GLY A 58 17.37 -6.71 -5.28
C GLY A 58 16.43 -5.51 -5.43
N GLU A 59 15.22 -5.72 -5.95
CA GLU A 59 14.15 -4.70 -6.04
C GLU A 59 13.01 -5.01 -5.08
N LEU A 60 12.12 -4.03 -4.88
CA LEU A 60 10.85 -4.21 -4.17
C LEU A 60 9.72 -4.26 -5.20
N VAL A 61 9.07 -5.41 -5.33
CA VAL A 61 7.92 -5.60 -6.23
C VAL A 61 6.65 -5.33 -5.45
N LEU A 62 5.81 -4.45 -5.96
CA LEU A 62 4.56 -4.06 -5.33
C LEU A 62 3.49 -5.16 -5.46
N LEU A 63 2.95 -5.60 -4.33
CA LEU A 63 1.84 -6.55 -4.25
C LEU A 63 0.49 -5.82 -4.09
N ASP A 64 0.47 -4.77 -3.27
CA ASP A 64 -0.72 -3.94 -3.04
C ASP A 64 -0.35 -2.49 -2.68
N GLY A 65 -1.28 -1.56 -2.92
CA GLY A 65 -1.11 -0.15 -2.59
C GLY A 65 -0.56 0.71 -3.74
N MET A 66 -0.72 0.28 -4.99
CA MET A 66 -0.23 1.00 -6.17
C MET A 66 -0.67 2.46 -6.23
N HIS A 67 -1.94 2.73 -5.98
CA HIS A 67 -2.45 4.11 -5.97
C HIS A 67 -1.76 4.98 -4.93
N ARG A 68 -1.36 4.40 -3.79
CA ARG A 68 -0.65 5.10 -2.71
C ARG A 68 0.80 5.40 -3.10
N CYS A 69 1.50 4.42 -3.67
CA CYS A 69 2.85 4.65 -4.19
C CYS A 69 2.87 5.71 -5.30
N LEU A 70 1.89 5.67 -6.21
CA LEU A 70 1.76 6.68 -7.27
C LEU A 70 1.42 8.07 -6.72
N ALA A 71 0.56 8.17 -5.70
CA ALA A 71 0.24 9.43 -5.05
C ALA A 71 1.50 10.05 -4.40
N ALA A 72 2.29 9.24 -3.69
CA ALA A 72 3.55 9.70 -3.10
C ALA A 72 4.57 10.16 -4.15
N LEU A 73 4.72 9.40 -5.24
CA LEU A 73 5.59 9.77 -6.35
C LEU A 73 5.18 11.13 -6.96
N ARG A 74 3.88 11.36 -7.13
CA ARG A 74 3.35 12.62 -7.70
C ARG A 74 3.50 13.81 -6.77
N GLU A 75 3.42 13.61 -5.46
CA GLU A 75 3.70 14.63 -4.44
C GLU A 75 5.22 14.84 -4.23
N GLY A 76 6.08 14.16 -5.01
CA GLY A 76 7.53 14.33 -4.97
C GLY A 76 8.17 13.82 -3.68
N LEU A 77 7.56 12.84 -3.02
CA LEU A 77 8.13 12.25 -1.81
C LEU A 77 9.31 11.33 -2.15
N ASP A 78 10.44 11.57 -1.49
CA ASP A 78 11.65 10.73 -1.63
C ASP A 78 11.50 9.34 -0.99
N SER A 79 10.55 9.19 -0.06
CA SER A 79 10.32 7.92 0.65
C SER A 79 8.91 7.80 1.21
N ILE A 80 8.47 6.55 1.37
CA ILE A 80 7.22 6.16 2.04
C ILE A 80 7.47 4.96 2.94
N THR A 81 6.57 4.73 3.90
CA THR A 81 6.56 3.48 4.67
C THR A 81 5.87 2.38 3.86
N VAL A 82 6.47 1.17 3.85
CA VAL A 82 5.91 -0.03 3.20
C VAL A 82 5.99 -1.22 4.14
N ALA A 83 5.05 -2.14 4.00
CA ALA A 83 5.10 -3.46 4.61
C ALA A 83 5.81 -4.43 3.66
N VAL A 84 6.81 -5.15 4.15
CA VAL A 84 7.59 -6.11 3.35
C VAL A 84 7.12 -7.53 3.64
N ALA A 85 6.46 -8.15 2.66
CA ALA A 85 6.14 -9.58 2.68
C ALA A 85 7.38 -10.38 2.29
N ARG A 86 7.73 -11.40 3.08
CA ARG A 86 8.87 -12.31 2.83
C ARG A 86 8.38 -13.74 2.90
N PRO A 87 7.69 -14.24 1.85
CA PRO A 87 7.28 -15.64 1.85
C PRO A 87 8.50 -16.55 1.79
N GLU A 88 8.36 -17.77 2.31
CA GLU A 88 9.40 -18.81 2.19
C GLU A 88 9.67 -19.17 0.72
N HIS A 89 8.64 -19.06 -0.12
CA HIS A 89 8.73 -19.24 -1.56
C HIS A 89 8.01 -18.10 -2.29
N ALA A 90 8.76 -17.32 -3.07
CA ALA A 90 8.23 -16.31 -3.98
C ALA A 90 8.44 -16.78 -5.43
N PRO A 91 7.38 -17.03 -6.22
CA PRO A 91 7.54 -17.25 -7.65
C PRO A 91 8.00 -15.95 -8.34
N PRO A 92 8.59 -16.03 -9.55
CA PRO A 92 8.85 -14.84 -10.35
C PRO A 92 7.58 -14.01 -10.60
N PRO A 93 7.67 -12.67 -10.70
CA PRO A 93 6.53 -11.84 -11.04
C PRO A 93 5.90 -12.27 -12.38
N ALA A 94 4.57 -12.24 -12.45
CA ALA A 94 3.80 -12.78 -13.59
C ALA A 94 3.86 -11.93 -14.88
N GLY A 95 4.73 -10.93 -14.96
CA GLY A 95 4.80 -10.00 -16.08
C GLY A 95 6.06 -9.13 -16.07
N PRO A 96 6.22 -8.24 -17.07
CA PRO A 96 7.32 -7.29 -17.08
C PRO A 96 7.23 -6.36 -15.86
N ARG A 97 8.40 -6.04 -15.32
CA ARG A 97 8.53 -5.06 -14.24
C ARG A 97 8.57 -3.67 -14.85
N LEU A 98 7.78 -2.77 -14.29
CA LEU A 98 7.65 -1.38 -14.69
C LEU A 98 8.03 -0.50 -13.51
N ALA A 99 8.73 0.58 -13.77
CA ALA A 99 8.88 1.64 -12.79
C ALA A 99 7.53 2.30 -12.53
N LEU A 100 7.31 2.82 -11.32
CA LEU A 100 6.06 3.50 -10.97
C LEU A 100 5.75 4.68 -11.90
N GLY A 101 6.76 5.39 -12.40
CA GLY A 101 6.60 6.50 -13.35
C GLY A 101 6.10 6.07 -14.74
N GLU A 102 6.16 4.78 -15.07
CA GLU A 102 5.69 4.22 -16.35
C GLU A 102 4.22 3.77 -16.29
N VAL A 103 3.59 3.82 -15.11
CA VAL A 103 2.20 3.40 -14.93
C VAL A 103 1.25 4.43 -15.53
N LEU A 104 0.38 3.97 -16.43
CA LEU A 104 -0.64 4.80 -17.06
C LEU A 104 -1.88 4.92 -16.19
N TYR A 105 -2.64 6.00 -16.35
CA TYR A 105 -3.94 6.14 -15.70
C TYR A 105 -5.07 5.78 -16.66
N SER A 106 -5.97 4.90 -16.21
CA SER A 106 -7.22 4.67 -16.93
C SER A 106 -8.13 5.91 -16.79
N PRO A 107 -8.96 6.22 -17.79
CA PRO A 107 -10.03 7.19 -17.63
C PRO A 107 -10.89 6.86 -16.40
N PRO A 108 -11.55 7.86 -15.77
CA PRO A 108 -12.48 7.61 -14.68
C PRO A 108 -13.72 6.90 -15.23
N ALA A 109 -13.66 5.58 -15.37
CA ALA A 109 -14.85 4.75 -15.46
C ALA A 109 -15.46 4.64 -14.05
N GLU A 110 -16.78 4.68 -13.96
CA GLU A 110 -17.51 4.26 -12.77
C GLU A 110 -17.17 2.77 -12.47
N ASP A 111 -17.06 2.40 -11.19
CA ASP A 111 -16.78 1.02 -10.76
C ASP A 111 -17.79 0.01 -11.37
N PRO A 112 -17.44 -1.29 -11.41
CA PRO A 112 -16.38 -1.94 -12.18
C PRO A 112 -16.80 -2.15 -13.65
N PRO A 113 -15.90 -2.63 -14.55
CA PRO A 113 -16.32 -3.05 -15.88
C PRO A 113 -17.43 -4.11 -15.78
N PRO A 114 -18.53 -4.01 -16.55
CA PRO A 114 -19.66 -4.95 -16.49
C PRO A 114 -19.28 -6.42 -16.68
N VAL A 115 -18.10 -6.67 -17.25
CA VAL A 115 -17.54 -8.00 -17.52
C VAL A 115 -17.29 -8.82 -16.25
N PHE A 116 -17.23 -8.18 -15.08
CA PHE A 116 -16.93 -8.82 -13.80
C PHE A 116 -18.16 -9.08 -12.92
N ASP A 117 -19.34 -8.58 -13.31
CA ASP A 117 -20.58 -8.80 -12.57
C ASP A 117 -21.08 -10.25 -12.74
N GLY A 118 -21.45 -10.89 -11.63
CA GLY A 118 -22.03 -12.24 -11.62
C GLY A 118 -21.06 -13.41 -11.88
N ARG A 119 -19.75 -13.18 -12.03
CA ARG A 119 -18.77 -14.24 -12.37
C ARG A 119 -17.96 -14.81 -11.19
N GLY A 120 -18.30 -14.49 -9.94
CA GLY A 120 -17.64 -15.05 -8.75
C GLY A 120 -16.21 -14.55 -8.48
N TYR A 121 -15.77 -13.52 -9.21
CA TYR A 121 -14.42 -12.94 -9.12
C TYR A 121 -14.29 -11.80 -8.09
N ALA A 122 -15.12 -11.80 -7.03
CA ALA A 122 -14.88 -10.94 -5.85
C ALA A 122 -13.45 -11.14 -5.28
N ASN A 123 -12.87 -12.32 -5.54
CA ASN A 123 -11.50 -12.71 -5.18
C ASN A 123 -10.42 -12.33 -6.22
N TYR A 124 -10.77 -11.76 -7.38
CA TYR A 124 -9.79 -11.33 -8.39
C TYR A 124 -8.95 -10.12 -7.93
N ARG A 125 -9.33 -9.50 -6.82
CA ARG A 125 -8.46 -8.61 -6.05
C ARG A 125 -7.90 -9.38 -4.86
N PRO A 126 -6.71 -10.01 -4.99
CA PRO A 126 -6.09 -10.71 -3.87
C PRO A 126 -5.74 -9.77 -2.71
N GLY A 127 -5.85 -8.45 -2.89
CA GLY A 127 -5.68 -7.45 -1.83
C GLY A 127 -6.50 -7.72 -0.57
N ALA A 128 -7.73 -8.24 -0.67
CA ALA A 128 -8.50 -8.58 0.55
C ALA A 128 -7.86 -9.72 1.36
N LEU A 129 -7.33 -10.75 0.68
CA LEU A 129 -6.62 -11.86 1.30
C LEU A 129 -5.27 -11.42 1.87
N PHE A 130 -4.54 -10.57 1.15
CA PHE A 130 -3.28 -9.99 1.63
C PHE A 130 -3.49 -9.05 2.81
N VAL A 131 -4.54 -8.23 2.81
CA VAL A 131 -4.90 -7.36 3.94
C VAL A 131 -5.24 -8.21 5.16
N ALA A 132 -6.05 -9.26 5.01
CA ALA A 132 -6.38 -10.16 6.12
C ALA A 132 -5.12 -10.79 6.74
N ALA A 133 -4.21 -11.32 5.92
CA ALA A 133 -2.94 -11.90 6.37
C ALA A 133 -2.00 -10.85 7.00
N ALA A 134 -1.94 -9.64 6.46
CA ALA A 134 -1.12 -8.56 7.01
C ALA A 134 -1.65 -8.07 8.37
N VAL A 135 -2.97 -7.96 8.52
CA VAL A 135 -3.62 -7.64 9.81
C VAL A 135 -3.35 -8.73 10.83
N GLU A 136 -3.46 -10.01 10.44
CA GLU A 136 -3.11 -11.14 11.31
C GLU A 136 -1.65 -11.06 11.79
N LEU A 137 -0.69 -10.83 10.90
CA LEU A 137 0.73 -10.70 11.25
C LEU A 137 1.01 -9.52 12.21
N LEU A 138 0.35 -8.37 11.99
CA LEU A 138 0.51 -7.18 12.84
C LEU A 138 -0.19 -7.30 14.19
N THR A 139 -1.22 -8.15 14.31
CA THR A 139 -1.96 -8.37 15.56
C THR A 139 -1.40 -9.51 16.39
N GLN A 140 -0.77 -10.51 15.76
CA GLN A 140 -0.08 -11.61 16.43
C GLN A 140 1.35 -11.24 16.89
N GLY A 141 2.01 -10.29 16.21
CA GLY A 141 3.30 -9.76 16.61
C GLY A 141 3.15 -8.56 17.56
N SER A 142 3.62 -8.68 18.80
CA SER A 142 3.73 -7.57 19.75
C SER A 142 4.43 -6.38 19.08
N CYS A 143 3.70 -5.32 18.76
CA CYS A 143 4.24 -4.14 18.08
C CYS A 143 5.30 -3.45 18.98
N PRO A 144 6.60 -3.44 18.60
CA PRO A 144 7.63 -2.77 19.40
C PRO A 144 7.67 -1.26 19.16
N PHE A 145 6.80 -0.71 18.30
CA PHE A 145 6.79 0.71 17.93
C PHE A 145 5.82 1.57 18.75
N ALA A 146 5.38 1.08 19.93
CA ALA A 146 4.90 1.98 20.98
C ALA A 146 6.10 2.80 21.49
N THR A 147 6.47 3.85 20.76
CA THR A 147 7.37 4.88 21.25
C THR A 147 6.80 5.42 22.56
N ARG A 148 7.34 4.95 23.69
CA ARG A 148 7.30 5.72 24.93
C ARG A 148 7.90 7.07 24.59
N LYS A 149 7.11 8.14 24.74
CA LYS A 149 7.63 9.51 24.81
C LYS A 149 8.57 9.57 26.00
N ASP A 150 9.85 9.29 25.79
CA ASP A 150 10.87 9.70 26.74
C ASP A 150 11.37 11.08 26.33
N GLN A 151 10.89 12.08 27.07
CA GLN A 151 11.40 13.44 26.98
C GLN A 151 12.77 13.48 27.64
N SER A 152 13.83 13.30 26.86
CA SER A 152 15.15 13.78 27.25
C SER A 152 15.66 14.76 26.20
N ARG A 153 15.51 16.05 26.54
CA ARG A 153 16.26 17.15 25.93
C ARG A 153 17.75 16.84 26.07
N VAL A 154 18.50 16.98 24.99
CA VAL A 154 19.94 17.21 25.06
C VAL A 154 20.23 18.53 24.35
N ARG A 155 20.88 19.42 25.09
CA ARG A 155 21.43 20.70 24.63
C ARG A 155 22.67 20.45 23.79
#